data_AF-A0A0R2VJP5-F1
#
_entry.id   AF-A0A0R2VJP5-F1
#
_cell.length_a   1.000
_cell.length_b   1.000
_cell.length_c   1.000
_cell.angle_alpha   90.00
_cell.angle_beta   90.00
_cell.angle_gamma   90.00
#
_symmetry.space_group_name_H-M   'P 1'
#
loop_
_entity.id
_entity.type
_entity.pdbx_description
1 polymer ?
#
loop_
_entity_poly.entity_id
_entity_poly.type
_entity_poly.pdbx_seq_one_letter_code
_entity_poly.pdbx_strand_id
1 'polypeptide(L)' 'MEEKFAQIRAILALAEDDMTKFLEKGNKTAGTRLRKNLQQVRELSQDIRKEVLEKRK' A
#
# COMPACT_ATOMS: atom_id res chain seq x y z
N MET A 1 2.42 12.58 -8.96
CA MET A 1 1.12 11.90 -8.74
C MET A 1 0.95 10.56 -9.49
N GLU A 2 1.04 10.49 -10.82
CA GLU A 2 0.71 9.27 -11.59
C GLU A 2 1.61 8.07 -11.24
N GLU A 3 2.91 8.27 -11.14
CA GLU A 3 3.87 7.24 -10.73
C GLU A 3 3.59 6.71 -9.32
N LYS A 4 3.30 7.61 -8.35
CA LYS A 4 2.93 7.22 -6.97
C LYS A 4 1.65 6.40 -6.94
N PHE A 5 0.68 6.73 -7.80
CA PHE A 5 -0.56 5.96 -7.92
C PHE A 5 -0.32 4.59 -8.57
N ALA A 6 0.56 4.49 -9.56
CA ALA A 6 0.99 3.21 -10.12
C ALA A 6 1.72 2.35 -9.08
N GLN A 7 2.58 2.94 -8.24
CA GLN A 7 3.25 2.24 -7.15
C GLN A 7 2.27 1.69 -6.12
N ILE A 8 1.23 2.45 -5.74
CA ILE A 8 0.16 1.95 -4.85
C ILE A 8 -0.47 0.68 -5.43
N ARG A 9 -0.82 0.68 -6.72
CA ARG A 9 -1.41 -0.50 -7.38
C ARG A 9 -0.47 -1.71 -7.36
N ALA A 10 0.82 -1.50 -7.63
CA ALA A 10 1.81 -2.57 -7.56
C ALA A 10 1.95 -3.15 -6.14
N ILE A 11 1.97 -2.30 -5.11
CA ILE A 11 2.07 -2.75 -3.72
C ILE A 11 0.81 -3.50 -3.30
N LEU A 12 -0.38 -3.07 -3.74
CA LEU A 12 -1.63 -3.78 -3.46
C LEU A 12 -1.64 -5.17 -4.10
N ALA A 13 -1.19 -5.32 -5.34
CA ALA A 13 -1.08 -6.63 -5.99
C ALA A 13 -0.15 -7.59 -5.21
N LEU A 14 0.94 -7.09 -4.63
CA LEU A 14 1.82 -7.88 -3.76
C LEU A 14 1.19 -8.21 -2.40
N ALA A 15 0.33 -7.32 -1.89
CA ALA A 15 -0.34 -7.49 -0.62
C ALA A 15 -1.42 -8.58 -0.65
N GLU A 16 -2.02 -8.88 -1.81
CA GLU A 16 -3.07 -9.91 -1.95
C GLU A 16 -2.59 -11.30 -1.55
N ASP A 17 -1.43 -11.75 -2.04
CA ASP A 17 -0.89 -13.07 -1.69
C ASP A 17 -0.51 -13.16 -0.20
N ASP A 18 0.08 -12.10 0.35
CA ASP A 18 0.40 -12.04 1.79
C ASP A 18 -0.87 -11.99 2.66
N MET A 19 -1.95 -11.35 2.17
CA MET A 19 -3.27 -11.34 2.81
C MET A 19 -3.84 -12.75 2.88
N THR A 20 -3.91 -13.47 1.76
CA THR A 20 -4.40 -14.85 1.72
C THR A 20 -3.59 -15.76 2.63
N LYS A 21 -2.25 -15.68 2.55
CA LYS A 21 -1.35 -16.46 3.42
C LYS A 21 -1.53 -16.15 4.91
N PHE A 22 -1.79 -14.88 5.26
CA PHE A 22 -2.03 -14.49 6.64
C PHE A 22 -3.39 -14.98 7.14
N LEU A 23 -4.46 -14.73 6.39
CA LEU A 23 -5.84 -15.03 6.80
C LEU A 23 -6.14 -16.53 6.81
N GLU A 24 -5.75 -17.27 5.78
CA GLU A 24 -6.10 -18.69 5.64
C GLU A 24 -5.12 -19.61 6.36
N LYS A 25 -3.83 -19.25 6.37
CA LYS A 25 -2.75 -20.13 6.85
C LYS A 25 -2.10 -19.65 8.15
N GLY A 26 -2.58 -18.54 8.73
CA GLY A 26 -2.03 -17.98 9.97
C GLY A 26 -0.56 -17.56 9.86
N ASN A 27 -0.05 -17.30 8.65
CA ASN A 27 1.37 -17.03 8.44
C ASN A 27 1.76 -15.65 8.99
N LYS A 28 2.41 -15.63 10.16
CA LYS A 28 2.83 -14.39 10.87
C LYS A 28 3.81 -13.53 10.07
N THR A 29 4.69 -14.15 9.27
CA THR A 29 5.64 -13.42 8.42
C THR A 29 4.93 -12.72 7.26
N ALA A 30 3.95 -13.40 6.64
CA ALA A 30 3.09 -12.79 5.64
C ALA A 30 2.29 -11.63 6.23
N GLY A 31 1.75 -11.78 7.45
CA GLY A 31 1.09 -10.68 8.17
C GLY A 31 2.02 -9.48 8.43
N THR A 32 3.29 -9.73 8.72
CA THR A 32 4.28 -8.66 8.90
C THR A 32 4.55 -7.90 7.59
N ARG A 33 4.68 -8.63 6.46
CA ARG A 33 4.86 -8.01 5.14
C ARG A 33 3.62 -7.25 4.70
N LEU A 34 2.44 -7.85 4.86
CA LEU A 34 1.16 -7.20 4.60
C LEU A 34 1.04 -5.87 5.34
N ARG A 35 1.34 -5.83 6.64
CA ARG A 35 1.30 -4.59 7.44
C ARG A 35 2.24 -3.52 6.87
N LYS A 36 3.47 -3.90 6.48
CA LYS A 36 4.45 -2.98 5.89
C LYS A 36 3.98 -2.44 4.54
N ASN A 37 3.47 -3.31 3.66
CA ASN A 37 2.92 -2.92 2.36
C ASN A 37 1.77 -1.92 2.52
N LEU A 38 0.83 -2.20 3.42
CA LEU A 38 -0.29 -1.30 3.72
C LEU A 38 0.18 0.04 4.31
N GLN A 39 1.22 0.03 5.13
CA GLN A 39 1.82 1.25 5.66
C GLN A 39 2.42 2.12 4.54
N GLN A 40 3.12 1.51 3.58
CA GLN A 40 3.67 2.21 2.42
C GLN A 40 2.57 2.78 1.52
N VAL A 41 1.47 2.05 1.31
CA VAL A 41 0.29 2.55 0.57
C VAL A 41 -0.28 3.80 1.23
N ARG A 42 -0.40 3.81 2.57
CA ARG A 42 -0.89 4.97 3.32
C ARG A 42 0.02 6.18 3.13
N GLU A 43 1.33 5.99 3.18
CA GLU A 43 2.31 7.08 3.00
C GLU A 43 2.22 7.67 1.59
N LEU A 44 2.25 6.84 0.54
CA LEU A 44 2.10 7.28 -0.86
C LEU A 44 0.77 8.00 -1.09
N SER A 45 -0.32 7.51 -0.49
CA SER A 45 -1.64 8.13 -0.60
C SER A 45 -1.68 9.51 0.05
N GLN A 46 -1.01 9.69 1.19
CA GLN A 46 -0.90 11.00 1.85
C GLN A 46 -0.09 11.98 1.02
N ASP A 47 0.99 11.52 0.39
CA ASP A 47 1.79 12.37 -0.49
C ASP A 47 1.02 12.82 -1.72
N ILE A 48 0.29 11.92 -2.38
CA ILE A 48 -0.61 12.30 -3.49
C ILE A 48 -1.64 13.32 -3.01
N ARG A 49 -2.26 13.11 -1.84
CA ARG A 49 -3.23 14.06 -1.28
C ARG A 49 -2.62 15.44 -1.04
N LYS A 50 -1.39 15.52 -0.52
CA LYS A 50 -0.67 16.79 -0.33
C LYS A 50 -0.42 17.49 -1.68
N GLU A 51 0.10 16.77 -2.68
CA GLU A 51 0.32 17.31 -4.03
C GLU A 51 -0.96 17.87 -4.65
N VAL A 52 -2.10 17.18 -4.47
CA VAL A 52 -3.42 17.64 -4.93
C VAL A 52 -3.83 18.94 -4.23
N LEU A 53 -3.65 19.04 -2.91
CA LEU A 53 -4.00 20.24 -2.15
C LEU A 53 -3.11 21.43 -2.49
N GLU A 54 -1.82 21.20 -2.73
CA GLU A 54 -0.88 22.25 -3.17
C GLU A 54 -1.25 22.78 -4.55
N LYS A 55 -1.64 21.92 -5.49
CA LYS A 55 -2.10 22.34 -6.83
C LYS A 55 -3.43 23.11 -6.84
N ARG A 56 -4.18 23.09 -5.73
CA ARG A 56 -5.43 23.87 -5.57
C ARG A 56 -5.19 25.29 -5.04
N LYS A 57 -4.00 25.57 -4.52
CA LYS A 57 -3.60 26.92 -4.11
C LYS A 57 -3.14 27.72 -5.31
#